data_AF-A0A226ECF2-F1
#
_entry.id   AF-A0A226ECF2-F1
#
_cell.length_a   1.000
_cell.length_b   1.000
_cell.length_c   1.000
_cell.angle_alpha   90.00
_cell.angle_beta   90.00
_cell.angle_gamma   90.00
#
_symmetry.space_group_name_H-M   'P 1'
#
loop_
_entity.id
_entity.type
_entity.pdbx_description
1 polymer ?
#
loop_
_entity_poly.entity_id
_entity_poly.type
_entity_poly.pdbx_seq_one_letter_code
_entity_poly.pdbx_strand_id
1 'polypeptide(L)'
;MISELNAPLDGLRPESFDDFLCGTMPKADEYKILDRSKHYRDRDTKNLLAPAKDSQMSNMIGLQFQNLSRREYTNPFASVRCFHLLSLPTGYVSGYANFPAFLEHMFTSIAYRVTHLGPSQWTARDLRITNFLDPRHTYHPIGFQYNNKTQTLLQLQSSVERELLKCGKSVYISDSDVIRAELNFLGKYFPSKRFYTGKQNFESPLVTFTWRMTVDCVSKVPKHFKSVVESGLYRRLEMEELHQRYLHRKPVNVEEVDGAIRLRGAILTLFIQCGGVILLAVFVLVLENRLLIVVIILNIPKCSRCLMLKCLRAVGA
;
A
#
# COMPACT_ATOMS: atom_id res chain seq x y z
N MET A 1 9.25 -14.52 -3.07
CA MET A 1 10.08 -13.29 -3.18
C MET A 1 9.12 -12.15 -3.01
N ILE A 2 9.37 -11.24 -2.06
CA ILE A 2 8.38 -10.22 -1.70
C ILE A 2 8.64 -8.96 -2.54
N SER A 3 7.61 -8.46 -3.19
CA SER A 3 7.62 -7.15 -3.85
C SER A 3 6.49 -6.28 -3.33
N GLU A 4 6.50 -5.01 -3.73
CA GLU A 4 5.48 -4.05 -3.34
C GLU A 4 4.69 -3.47 -4.51
N LEU A 5 3.47 -3.06 -4.18
CA LEU A 5 2.57 -2.28 -5.02
C LEU A 5 2.19 -0.98 -4.29
N ASN A 6 2.62 0.14 -4.86
CA ASN A 6 2.39 1.46 -4.30
C ASN A 6 1.06 2.04 -4.79
N ALA A 7 0.28 2.58 -3.85
CA ALA A 7 -0.83 3.45 -4.20
C ALA A 7 -0.31 4.68 -4.99
N PRO A 8 -1.12 5.26 -5.89
CA PRO A 8 -0.72 6.47 -6.60
C PRO A 8 -0.46 7.59 -5.58
N LEU A 9 0.77 8.10 -5.54
CA LEU A 9 1.18 9.25 -4.73
C LEU A 9 1.55 10.40 -5.68
N ASP A 10 1.04 11.60 -5.41
CA ASP A 10 1.36 12.77 -6.22
C ASP A 10 2.85 13.14 -6.03
N GLY A 11 3.66 12.92 -7.07
CA GLY A 11 5.04 13.44 -7.17
C GLY A 11 6.14 12.60 -6.52
N LEU A 12 5.81 11.59 -5.71
CA LEU A 12 6.78 10.66 -5.13
C LEU A 12 6.50 9.24 -5.62
N ARG A 13 7.47 8.63 -6.30
CA ARG A 13 7.43 7.21 -6.67
C ARG A 13 8.49 6.48 -5.84
N PRO A 14 8.10 5.75 -4.79
CA PRO A 14 9.01 4.89 -4.05
C PRO A 14 9.61 3.86 -5.01
N GLU A 15 10.93 3.72 -5.03
CA GLU A 15 11.64 2.76 -5.88
C GLU A 15 12.24 1.61 -5.07
N SER A 16 12.46 1.83 -3.77
CA SER A 16 13.11 0.92 -2.85
C SER A 16 12.35 0.78 -1.54
N PHE A 17 12.59 -0.34 -0.83
CA PHE A 17 12.01 -0.57 0.49
C PHE A 17 12.44 0.48 1.53
N ASP A 18 13.63 1.06 1.38
CA ASP A 18 14.14 2.11 2.27
C ASP A 18 13.24 3.37 2.23
N ASP A 19 12.54 3.62 1.11
CA ASP A 19 11.62 4.76 0.95
C ASP A 19 10.35 4.61 1.81
N PHE A 20 10.05 3.41 2.29
CA PHE A 20 8.87 3.15 3.13
C PHE A 20 9.14 3.33 4.61
N LEU A 21 10.39 3.44 5.06
CA LEU A 21 10.72 3.53 6.47
C LEU A 21 10.15 4.81 7.10
N CYS A 22 9.48 4.67 8.25
CA CYS A 22 8.91 5.80 9.01
C CYS A 22 10.00 6.66 9.68
N GLY A 23 11.19 6.08 9.84
CA GLY A 23 12.40 6.69 10.34
C GLY A 23 13.46 5.62 10.52
N THR A 24 14.70 6.04 10.76
CA THR A 24 15.78 5.14 11.15
C THR A 24 15.82 5.04 12.66
N MET A 25 15.83 3.81 13.18
CA MET A 25 16.09 3.60 14.60
C MET A 25 17.49 4.13 14.92
N PRO A 26 17.68 4.87 16.03
CA PRO A 26 19.01 5.25 16.45
C PRO A 26 19.88 4.01 16.64
N LYS A 27 21.13 4.02 16.16
CA LYS A 27 22.06 2.88 16.28
C LYS A 27 22.14 2.33 17.71
N ALA A 28 22.06 3.22 18.71
CA ALA A 28 22.07 2.82 20.12
C ALA A 28 20.89 1.91 20.51
N ASP A 29 19.71 2.10 19.92
CA ASP A 29 18.53 1.27 20.19
C ASP A 29 18.56 -0.04 19.38
N GLU A 30 19.16 -0.04 18.19
CA GLU A 30 19.43 -1.27 17.43
C GLU A 30 20.24 -2.28 18.28
N TYR A 31 21.28 -1.79 18.98
CA TYR A 31 22.07 -2.64 19.89
C TYR A 31 21.28 -3.17 21.08
N LYS A 32 20.28 -2.44 21.59
CA LYS A 32 19.44 -2.92 22.71
C LYS A 32 18.57 -4.10 22.30
N ILE A 33 18.09 -4.13 21.05
CA ILE A 33 17.34 -5.27 20.50
C ILE A 33 18.26 -6.50 20.43
N LEU A 34 19.48 -6.32 19.94
CA LEU A 34 20.49 -7.37 19.86
C LEU A 34 20.91 -7.88 21.26
N ASP A 35 21.02 -6.99 22.24
CA ASP A 35 21.45 -7.37 23.58
C ASP A 35 20.34 -8.16 24.33
N ARG A 36 19.08 -7.72 24.18
CA ARG A 36 17.94 -8.49 24.69
C ARG A 36 17.86 -9.87 24.06
N SER A 37 18.14 -10.00 22.75
CA SER A 37 18.10 -11.30 22.07
C SER A 37 19.20 -12.25 22.56
N LYS A 38 20.39 -11.75 22.90
CA LYS A 38 21.43 -12.53 23.59
C LYS A 38 20.94 -13.08 24.91
N HIS A 39 20.32 -12.24 25.73
CA HIS A 39 19.83 -12.65 27.04
C HIS A 39 18.80 -13.79 26.94
N TYR A 40 17.91 -13.75 25.95
CA TYR A 40 16.98 -14.83 25.67
C TYR A 40 17.70 -16.12 25.27
N ARG A 41 18.68 -16.05 24.37
CA ARG A 41 19.45 -17.22 23.91
C ARG A 41 20.27 -17.86 25.04
N ASP A 42 20.91 -17.05 25.89
CA ASP A 42 21.73 -17.53 26.99
C ASP A 42 20.89 -18.15 28.11
N ARG A 43 19.67 -17.64 28.34
CA ARG A 43 18.71 -18.27 29.25
C ARG A 43 18.25 -19.62 28.72
N ASP A 44 18.03 -19.73 27.42
CA ASP A 44 17.52 -20.96 26.81
C ASP A 44 18.61 -22.04 26.75
N THR A 45 19.83 -21.69 26.31
CA THR A 45 20.99 -22.61 26.30
C THR A 45 21.32 -23.18 27.67
N LYS A 46 21.16 -22.40 28.75
CA LYS A 46 21.33 -22.89 30.14
C LYS A 46 20.24 -23.87 30.58
N ASN A 47 19.06 -23.82 29.97
CA ASN A 47 17.95 -24.75 30.22
C ASN A 47 17.93 -25.95 29.23
N LEU A 48 18.78 -25.92 28.19
CA LEU A 48 18.83 -26.85 27.05
C LEU A 48 19.73 -28.08 27.27
N LEU A 49 20.14 -28.38 28.51
CA LEU A 49 20.66 -29.72 28.86
C LEU A 49 19.57 -30.81 28.84
N ALA A 50 18.35 -30.50 28.37
CA ALA A 50 17.27 -31.44 28.08
C ALA A 50 17.04 -31.54 26.55
N PRO A 51 17.45 -32.64 25.88
CA PRO A 51 17.59 -32.71 24.42
C PRO A 51 16.28 -32.94 23.64
N ALA A 52 15.18 -32.22 23.93
CA ALA A 52 13.88 -32.50 23.29
C ALA A 52 13.01 -31.30 22.89
N LYS A 53 13.52 -30.06 22.81
CA LYS A 53 12.65 -28.86 22.80
C LYS A 53 12.86 -27.82 21.69
N ASP A 54 13.49 -28.15 20.57
CA ASP A 54 13.55 -27.21 19.44
C ASP A 54 12.16 -26.87 18.85
N SER A 55 11.17 -27.75 18.99
CA SER A 55 9.78 -27.42 18.59
C SER A 55 9.04 -26.52 19.59
N GLN A 56 9.52 -26.37 20.83
CA GLN A 56 8.87 -25.56 21.85
C GLN A 56 9.21 -24.08 21.76
N MET A 57 10.38 -23.67 21.26
CA MET A 57 10.75 -22.25 21.21
C MET A 57 10.03 -21.49 20.08
N SER A 58 9.87 -22.09 18.90
CA SER A 58 9.05 -21.50 17.83
C SER A 58 7.58 -21.38 18.27
N ASN A 59 7.09 -22.40 18.99
CA ASN A 59 5.78 -22.35 19.63
C ASN A 59 5.72 -21.31 20.75
N MET A 60 6.77 -21.07 21.53
CA MET A 60 6.73 -20.11 22.65
C MET A 60 6.73 -18.66 22.18
N ILE A 61 7.53 -18.32 21.17
CA ILE A 61 7.50 -16.99 20.55
C ILE A 61 6.14 -16.80 19.86
N GLY A 62 5.66 -17.78 19.09
CA GLY A 62 4.32 -17.76 18.49
C GLY A 62 3.19 -17.65 19.51
N LEU A 63 3.25 -18.40 20.62
CA LEU A 63 2.24 -18.42 21.68
C LEU A 63 2.26 -17.16 22.55
N GLN A 64 3.41 -16.52 22.77
CA GLN A 64 3.46 -15.22 23.45
C GLN A 64 2.80 -14.13 22.60
N PHE A 65 3.00 -14.13 21.28
CA PHE A 65 2.30 -13.21 20.40
C PHE A 65 0.80 -13.51 20.28
N GLN A 66 0.39 -14.77 20.30
CA GLN A 66 -1.03 -15.17 20.28
C GLN A 66 -1.78 -14.84 21.57
N ASN A 67 -1.08 -14.73 22.71
CA ASN A 67 -1.65 -14.40 24.01
C ASN A 67 -1.56 -12.92 24.39
N LEU A 68 -0.85 -12.08 23.60
CA LEU A 68 -0.94 -10.63 23.74
C LEU A 68 -2.38 -10.21 23.41
N SER A 69 -3.13 -10.01 24.50
CA SER A 69 -4.53 -9.61 24.60
C SER A 69 -5.16 -9.19 23.27
N ARG A 70 -5.99 -10.10 22.75
CA ARG A 70 -7.12 -9.91 21.82
C ARG A 70 -7.99 -8.71 22.22
N ARG A 71 -7.48 -7.50 22.10
CA ARG A 71 -8.24 -6.24 22.14
C ARG A 71 -8.06 -5.60 20.78
N GLU A 72 -9.14 -5.07 20.23
CA GLU A 72 -9.09 -4.26 19.02
C GLU A 72 -8.22 -3.03 19.31
N TYR A 73 -6.95 -3.11 18.93
CA TYR A 73 -6.03 -1.98 19.04
C TYR A 73 -6.05 -1.24 17.71
N THR A 74 -6.70 -0.09 17.70
CA THR A 74 -6.22 1.01 16.87
C THR A 74 -4.79 1.29 17.31
N ASN A 75 -3.83 1.11 16.41
CA ASN A 75 -2.42 1.33 16.73
C ASN A 75 -2.24 2.79 17.20
N PRO A 76 -2.01 3.05 18.50
CA PRO A 76 -1.97 4.41 19.02
C PRO A 76 -0.69 5.14 18.58
N PHE A 77 0.29 4.41 18.04
CA PHE A 77 1.54 4.94 17.54
C PHE A 77 1.50 5.20 16.03
N ALA A 78 0.43 4.77 15.33
CA ALA A 78 0.32 4.93 13.89
C ALA A 78 0.46 6.41 13.51
N SER A 79 1.40 6.67 12.60
CA SER A 79 1.71 8.02 12.15
C SER A 79 1.17 8.24 10.74
N VAL A 80 0.38 9.30 10.55
CA VAL A 80 -0.09 9.74 9.22
C VAL A 80 1.05 10.09 8.26
N ARG A 81 2.28 10.27 8.78
CA ARG A 81 3.46 10.55 7.97
C ARG A 81 4.10 9.29 7.41
N CYS A 82 3.72 8.12 7.88
CA CYS A 82 4.38 6.86 7.58
C CYS A 82 3.53 5.96 6.69
N PHE A 83 4.18 5.05 5.97
CA PHE A 83 3.47 4.14 5.09
C PHE A 83 2.73 3.07 5.88
N HIS A 84 1.50 2.80 5.45
CA HIS A 84 0.77 1.60 5.80
C HIS A 84 1.28 0.45 4.93
N LEU A 85 1.89 -0.54 5.57
CA LEU A 85 2.54 -1.71 4.97
C LEU A 85 1.54 -2.87 4.93
N LEU A 86 0.58 -2.77 4.01
CA LEU A 86 -0.55 -3.68 3.91
C LEU A 86 -0.12 -5.05 3.38
N SER A 87 -0.59 -6.12 4.01
CA SER A 87 -0.50 -7.47 3.45
C SER A 87 -1.70 -8.31 3.91
N LEU A 88 -2.05 -9.33 3.14
CA LEU A 88 -3.12 -10.27 3.53
C LEU A 88 -2.59 -11.29 4.53
N PRO A 89 -3.43 -11.84 5.42
CA PRO A 89 -3.05 -12.90 6.34
C PRO A 89 -2.77 -14.19 5.56
N THR A 90 -1.82 -14.98 6.05
CA THR A 90 -1.45 -16.28 5.46
C THR A 90 -2.51 -17.36 5.64
N GLY A 91 -3.46 -17.16 6.56
CA GLY A 91 -4.54 -18.09 6.82
C GLY A 91 -5.41 -17.65 7.99
N TYR A 92 -6.22 -18.60 8.47
CA TYR A 92 -7.08 -18.42 9.64
C TYR A 92 -6.84 -19.53 10.65
N VAL A 93 -6.73 -19.18 11.94
CA VAL A 93 -6.60 -20.14 13.04
C VAL A 93 -7.80 -19.99 13.96
N SER A 94 -8.59 -21.06 14.10
CA SER A 94 -9.82 -21.06 14.90
C SER A 94 -10.82 -19.95 14.52
N GLY A 95 -10.87 -19.60 13.23
CA GLY A 95 -11.73 -18.56 12.66
C GLY A 95 -11.17 -17.14 12.75
N TYR A 96 -9.98 -16.93 13.32
CA TYR A 96 -9.33 -15.62 13.37
C TYR A 96 -8.26 -15.50 12.29
N ALA A 97 -8.15 -14.32 11.67
CA ALA A 97 -7.07 -14.04 10.72
C ALA A 97 -5.70 -14.16 11.40
N ASN A 98 -4.75 -14.84 10.74
CA ASN A 98 -3.36 -14.89 11.18
C ASN A 98 -2.67 -13.53 10.99
N PHE A 99 -1.40 -13.43 11.36
CA PHE A 99 -0.59 -12.26 11.04
C PHE A 99 -0.56 -11.97 9.52
N PRO A 100 -0.47 -10.69 9.13
CA PRO A 100 -0.24 -10.32 7.74
C PRO A 100 1.04 -10.96 7.23
N ALA A 101 1.03 -11.47 6.00
CA ALA A 101 2.11 -12.26 5.44
C ALA A 101 3.47 -11.55 5.50
N PHE A 102 3.50 -10.23 5.26
CA PHE A 102 4.74 -9.47 5.37
C PHE A 102 5.26 -9.44 6.81
N LEU A 103 4.38 -9.19 7.79
CA LEU A 103 4.77 -9.16 9.20
C LEU A 103 5.23 -10.52 9.70
N GLU A 104 4.56 -11.60 9.29
CA GLU A 104 4.98 -12.97 9.57
C GLU A 104 6.37 -13.28 8.97
N HIS A 105 6.63 -12.87 7.72
CA HIS A 105 7.94 -13.01 7.09
C HIS A 105 9.03 -12.26 7.89
N MET A 106 8.72 -11.07 8.37
CA MET A 106 9.65 -10.26 9.19
C MET A 106 9.98 -10.95 10.51
N PHE A 107 8.96 -11.41 11.24
CA PHE A 107 9.15 -12.10 12.51
C PHE A 107 9.92 -13.40 12.33
N THR A 108 9.58 -14.21 11.32
CA THR A 108 10.27 -15.47 11.04
C THR A 108 11.73 -15.24 10.65
N SER A 109 12.02 -14.24 9.81
CA SER A 109 13.38 -13.86 9.43
C SER A 109 14.22 -13.43 10.64
N ILE A 110 13.65 -12.59 11.51
CA ILE A 110 14.32 -12.12 12.73
C ILE A 110 14.50 -13.26 13.73
N ALA A 111 13.47 -14.06 13.98
CA ALA A 111 13.54 -15.20 14.88
C ALA A 111 14.60 -16.21 14.42
N TYR A 112 14.66 -16.50 13.11
CA TYR A 112 15.70 -17.34 12.54
C TYR A 112 17.10 -16.77 12.80
N ARG A 113 17.31 -15.46 12.55
CA ARG A 113 18.59 -14.78 12.83
C ARG A 113 18.96 -14.81 14.31
N VAL A 114 18.01 -14.61 15.22
CA VAL A 114 18.27 -14.66 16.66
C VAL A 114 18.67 -16.07 17.12
N THR A 115 17.99 -17.08 16.61
CA THR A 115 18.17 -18.48 17.04
C THR A 115 19.39 -19.14 16.41
N HIS A 116 19.64 -18.91 15.12
CA HIS A 116 20.68 -19.61 14.37
C HIS A 116 21.95 -18.78 14.18
N LEU A 117 21.86 -17.45 14.25
CA LEU A 117 22.99 -16.57 13.99
C LEU A 117 23.34 -15.75 15.24
N GLY A 118 24.64 -15.59 15.49
CA GLY A 118 25.10 -14.71 16.55
C GLY A 118 24.78 -13.25 16.21
N PRO A 119 24.58 -12.36 17.20
CA PRO A 119 24.41 -10.92 16.96
C PRO A 119 25.55 -10.27 16.18
N SER A 120 26.76 -10.83 16.26
CA SER A 120 27.92 -10.41 15.48
C SER A 120 27.81 -10.71 13.98
N GLN A 121 26.89 -11.58 13.57
CA GLN A 121 26.66 -11.97 12.18
C GLN A 121 25.52 -11.19 11.52
N TRP A 122 24.90 -10.25 12.23
CA TRP A 122 23.86 -9.41 11.67
C TRP A 122 24.48 -8.38 10.73
N THR A 123 23.98 -8.36 9.50
CA THR A 123 24.41 -7.38 8.50
C THR A 123 23.68 -6.05 8.70
N ALA A 124 24.21 -4.96 8.14
CA ALA A 124 23.50 -3.67 8.11
C ALA A 124 22.10 -3.79 7.47
N ARG A 125 21.93 -4.72 6.51
CA ARG A 125 20.63 -5.04 5.91
C ARG A 125 19.69 -5.63 6.95
N ASP A 126 20.15 -6.59 7.77
CA ASP A 126 19.32 -7.20 8.81
C ASP A 126 18.87 -6.20 9.87
N LEU A 127 19.73 -5.23 10.21
CA LEU A 127 19.35 -4.13 11.09
C LEU A 127 18.30 -3.22 10.44
N ARG A 128 18.41 -2.91 9.15
CA ARG A 128 17.38 -2.16 8.42
C ARG A 128 16.03 -2.85 8.42
N ILE A 129 16.01 -4.18 8.32
CA ILE A 129 14.78 -4.98 8.42
C ILE A 129 14.06 -4.68 9.75
N THR A 130 14.79 -4.53 10.86
CA THR A 130 14.15 -4.19 12.14
C THR A 130 13.48 -2.82 12.16
N ASN A 131 13.86 -1.87 11.30
CA ASN A 131 13.20 -0.56 11.21
C ASN A 131 11.76 -0.67 10.70
N PHE A 132 11.41 -1.71 9.94
CA PHE A 132 10.01 -1.91 9.56
C PHE A 132 9.16 -2.20 10.79
N LEU A 133 9.69 -2.89 11.81
CA LEU A 133 8.98 -3.17 13.07
C LEU A 133 8.75 -1.93 13.94
N ASP A 134 9.08 -0.74 13.46
CA ASP A 134 8.72 0.50 14.14
C ASP A 134 7.18 0.55 14.36
N PRO A 135 6.73 0.77 15.60
CA PRO A 135 5.30 0.75 15.93
C PRO A 135 4.50 1.85 15.22
N ARG A 136 5.16 2.83 14.60
CA ARG A 136 4.49 3.85 13.79
C ARG A 136 3.99 3.32 12.44
N HIS A 137 4.49 2.17 12.00
CA HIS A 137 3.94 1.47 10.83
C HIS A 137 2.63 0.77 11.17
N THR A 138 1.72 0.77 10.19
CA THR A 138 0.47 0.01 10.25
C THR A 138 0.56 -1.15 9.26
N TYR A 139 0.25 -2.36 9.70
CA TYR A 139 0.36 -3.59 8.88
C TYR A 139 -0.99 -4.14 8.39
N HIS A 140 -2.07 -3.47 8.75
CA HIS A 140 -3.43 -3.88 8.48
C HIS A 140 -4.20 -2.75 7.83
N PRO A 141 -5.21 -3.07 7.01
CA PRO A 141 -6.06 -2.02 6.47
C PRO A 141 -6.90 -1.38 7.58
N ILE A 142 -7.34 -0.16 7.32
CA ILE A 142 -8.23 0.58 8.22
C ILE A 142 -9.52 -0.23 8.46
N GLY A 143 -9.86 -0.43 9.73
CA GLY A 143 -11.03 -1.21 10.15
C GLY A 143 -10.80 -2.71 10.33
N PHE A 144 -9.55 -3.18 10.23
CA PHE A 144 -9.20 -4.56 10.58
C PHE A 144 -9.47 -4.87 12.07
N GLN A 145 -10.03 -6.04 12.34
CA GLN A 145 -10.41 -6.47 13.69
C GLN A 145 -9.89 -7.88 13.97
N TYR A 146 -8.81 -7.98 14.76
CA TYR A 146 -8.21 -9.26 15.15
C TYR A 146 -9.18 -10.23 15.84
N ASN A 147 -10.19 -9.70 16.52
CA ASN A 147 -11.16 -10.49 17.29
C ASN A 147 -12.38 -10.89 16.48
N ASN A 148 -12.50 -10.43 15.24
CA ASN A 148 -13.68 -10.66 14.45
C ASN A 148 -13.58 -11.98 13.68
N LYS A 149 -14.15 -13.04 14.25
CA LYS A 149 -14.25 -14.36 13.60
C LYS A 149 -15.06 -14.36 12.30
N THR A 150 -15.93 -13.37 12.12
CA THR A 150 -16.78 -13.25 10.93
C THR A 150 -16.07 -12.51 9.80
N GLN A 151 -14.90 -11.92 10.05
CA GLN A 151 -14.12 -11.24 9.04
C GLN A 151 -13.58 -12.27 8.04
N THR A 152 -14.02 -12.17 6.79
CA THR A 152 -13.57 -13.08 5.73
C THR A 152 -12.36 -12.53 4.98
N LEU A 153 -11.62 -13.40 4.31
CA LEU A 153 -10.47 -13.00 3.49
C LEU A 153 -10.89 -12.02 2.39
N LEU A 154 -12.08 -12.21 1.80
CA LEU A 154 -12.64 -11.33 0.79
C LEU A 154 -12.92 -9.93 1.34
N GLN A 155 -13.50 -9.82 2.53
CA GLN A 155 -13.71 -8.51 3.19
C GLN A 155 -12.39 -7.79 3.46
N LEU A 156 -11.37 -8.54 3.88
CA LEU A 156 -10.06 -7.97 4.15
C LEU A 156 -9.35 -7.52 2.86
N GLN A 157 -9.42 -8.33 1.81
CA GLN A 157 -8.94 -7.99 0.48
C GLN A 157 -9.64 -6.74 -0.07
N SER A 158 -10.96 -6.64 0.06
CA SER A 158 -11.70 -5.43 -0.28
C SER A 158 -11.29 -4.21 0.55
N SER A 159 -10.91 -4.40 1.81
CA SER A 159 -10.44 -3.31 2.68
C SER A 159 -9.05 -2.81 2.26
N VAL A 160 -8.13 -3.72 1.93
CA VAL A 160 -6.82 -3.38 1.34
C VAL A 160 -7.00 -2.65 0.01
N GLU A 161 -7.83 -3.18 -0.88
CA GLU A 161 -8.12 -2.57 -2.18
C GLU A 161 -8.68 -1.15 -2.04
N ARG A 162 -9.68 -0.96 -1.16
CA ARG A 162 -10.25 0.36 -0.88
C ARG A 162 -9.20 1.34 -0.37
N GLU A 163 -8.27 0.87 0.46
CA GLU A 163 -7.21 1.72 1.00
C GLU A 163 -6.18 2.11 -0.07
N LEU A 164 -5.78 1.18 -0.93
CA LEU A 164 -4.90 1.48 -2.07
C LEU A 164 -5.53 2.50 -3.04
N LEU A 165 -6.85 2.46 -3.22
CA LEU A 165 -7.59 3.34 -4.12
C LEU A 165 -7.71 4.79 -3.60
N LYS A 166 -7.52 5.01 -2.28
CA LYS A 166 -7.52 6.35 -1.67
C LYS A 166 -6.30 7.20 -2.03
N CYS A 167 -5.30 6.65 -2.75
CA CYS A 167 -4.09 7.39 -3.16
C CYS A 167 -3.29 7.96 -1.97
N GLY A 168 -3.28 7.25 -0.84
CA GLY A 168 -2.55 7.62 0.37
C GLY A 168 -1.16 7.03 0.45
N LYS A 169 -0.51 7.18 1.61
CA LYS A 169 0.73 6.47 1.97
C LYS A 169 0.43 5.03 2.35
N SER A 170 -0.08 4.25 1.40
CA SER A 170 -0.36 2.83 1.57
C SER A 170 0.34 2.04 0.48
N VAL A 171 0.96 0.95 0.88
CA VAL A 171 1.69 0.04 0.01
C VAL A 171 1.24 -1.37 0.31
N TYR A 172 0.95 -2.14 -0.74
CA TYR A 172 0.62 -3.55 -0.60
C TYR A 172 1.85 -4.40 -0.86
N ILE A 173 2.22 -5.22 0.11
CA ILE A 173 3.45 -6.03 0.12
C ILE A 173 3.05 -7.50 0.14
N SER A 174 3.52 -8.25 -0.86
CA SER A 174 3.18 -9.66 -1.02
C SER A 174 4.22 -10.33 -1.94
N ASP A 175 4.08 -11.63 -2.18
CA ASP A 175 4.90 -12.30 -3.19
C ASP A 175 4.78 -11.66 -4.58
N SER A 176 5.89 -11.66 -5.33
CA SER A 176 5.99 -10.98 -6.63
C SER A 176 4.96 -11.42 -7.65
N ASP A 177 4.59 -12.72 -7.66
CA ASP A 177 3.57 -13.22 -8.57
C ASP A 177 2.17 -12.73 -8.17
N VAL A 178 1.88 -12.67 -6.86
CA VAL A 178 0.65 -12.07 -6.31
C VAL A 178 0.58 -10.58 -6.64
N ILE A 179 1.68 -9.85 -6.46
CA ILE A 179 1.75 -8.41 -6.79
C ILE A 179 1.51 -8.17 -8.28
N ARG A 180 2.07 -9.02 -9.17
CA ARG A 180 1.81 -8.93 -10.61
C ARG A 180 0.33 -9.15 -10.93
N ALA A 181 -0.29 -10.15 -10.32
CA ALA A 181 -1.73 -10.41 -10.49
C ALA A 181 -2.57 -9.25 -9.94
N GLU A 182 -2.22 -8.71 -8.78
CA GLU A 182 -2.88 -7.55 -8.17
C GLU A 182 -2.78 -6.30 -9.04
N LEU A 183 -1.58 -6.00 -9.57
CA LEU A 183 -1.35 -4.88 -10.48
C LEU A 183 -2.20 -5.02 -11.75
N ASN A 184 -2.23 -6.22 -12.35
CA ASN A 184 -3.04 -6.48 -13.55
C ASN A 184 -4.54 -6.30 -13.26
N PHE A 185 -5.01 -6.80 -12.11
CA PHE A 185 -6.39 -6.65 -11.69
C PHE A 185 -6.74 -5.17 -11.49
N LEU A 186 -5.95 -4.44 -10.69
CA LEU A 186 -6.21 -3.03 -10.39
C LEU A 186 -6.07 -2.14 -11.63
N GLY A 187 -5.10 -2.39 -12.50
CA GLY A 187 -4.94 -1.66 -13.76
C GLY A 187 -6.10 -1.90 -14.74
N LYS A 188 -6.70 -3.10 -14.72
CA LYS A 188 -7.88 -3.42 -15.53
C LYS A 188 -9.14 -2.71 -15.06
N TYR A 189 -9.40 -2.72 -13.75
CA TYR A 189 -10.65 -2.19 -13.19
C TYR A 189 -10.60 -0.70 -12.80
N PHE A 190 -9.41 -0.15 -12.56
CA PHE A 190 -9.22 1.25 -12.16
C PHE A 190 -8.23 1.98 -13.07
N PRO A 191 -8.51 2.10 -14.39
CA PRO A 191 -7.58 2.67 -15.37
C PRO A 191 -7.23 4.15 -15.13
N SER A 192 -8.07 4.87 -14.38
CA SER A 192 -7.81 6.26 -13.97
C SER A 192 -6.72 6.38 -12.89
N LYS A 193 -6.38 5.29 -12.21
CA LYS A 193 -5.38 5.23 -11.15
C LYS A 193 -4.10 4.59 -11.68
N ARG A 194 -2.96 5.22 -11.42
CA ARG A 194 -1.64 4.70 -11.81
C ARG A 194 -0.98 4.02 -10.62
N PHE A 195 -0.96 2.70 -10.65
CA PHE A 195 -0.24 1.89 -9.67
C PHE A 195 1.19 1.67 -10.13
N TYR A 196 2.10 1.51 -9.17
CA TYR A 196 3.52 1.30 -9.44
C TYR A 196 4.04 0.16 -8.60
N THR A 197 4.89 -0.68 -9.18
CA THR A 197 5.66 -1.65 -8.42
C THR A 197 7.04 -1.09 -8.10
N GLY A 198 7.57 -1.49 -6.94
CA GLY A 198 8.98 -1.27 -6.60
C GLY A 198 9.92 -1.95 -7.60
N LYS A 199 11.17 -1.47 -7.66
CA LYS A 199 12.23 -2.13 -8.45
C LYS A 199 12.95 -3.20 -7.65
N GLN A 200 13.02 -3.00 -6.33
CA GLN A 200 13.70 -3.92 -5.44
C GLN A 200 12.71 -4.96 -4.94
N ASN A 201 13.20 -6.18 -4.84
CA ASN A 201 12.51 -7.23 -4.13
C ASN A 201 13.09 -7.33 -2.73
N PHE A 202 12.24 -7.49 -1.74
CA PHE A 202 12.66 -7.80 -0.38
C PHE A 202 13.09 -9.26 -0.33
N GLU A 203 14.33 -9.48 -0.76
CA GLU A 203 14.97 -10.78 -0.72
C GLU A 203 15.69 -10.88 0.63
N SER A 204 15.05 -11.56 1.58
CA SER A 204 15.77 -12.05 2.76
C SER A 204 16.69 -13.16 2.30
N PRO A 205 18.02 -12.97 2.31
CA PRO A 205 18.98 -13.93 1.74
C PRO A 205 18.98 -15.29 2.45
N LEU A 206 18.25 -15.43 3.56
CA LEU A 206 18.21 -16.63 4.39
C LEU A 206 16.93 -17.44 4.26
N VAL A 207 15.82 -16.84 3.84
CA VAL A 207 14.57 -17.60 3.65
C VAL A 207 14.52 -18.12 2.22
N THR A 208 15.59 -18.80 1.81
CA THR A 208 15.43 -19.80 0.76
C THR A 208 14.66 -20.94 1.40
N PHE A 209 13.38 -21.05 1.06
CA PHE A 209 12.56 -22.19 1.44
C PHE A 209 13.24 -23.45 0.88
N THR A 210 13.99 -24.13 1.76
CA THR A 210 14.65 -25.38 1.44
C THR A 210 13.77 -26.49 1.96
N TRP A 211 13.34 -27.35 1.06
CA TRP A 211 12.60 -28.55 1.42
C TRP A 211 13.59 -29.55 2.04
N ARG A 212 13.68 -29.56 3.37
CA ARG A 212 14.47 -30.58 4.08
C ARG A 212 13.58 -31.80 4.31
N MET A 213 13.71 -32.79 3.44
CA MET A 213 13.09 -34.10 3.65
C MET A 213 14.05 -34.97 4.47
N THR A 214 13.76 -35.16 5.75
CA THR A 214 14.45 -36.14 6.59
C THR A 214 13.94 -37.52 6.20
N VAL A 215 14.78 -38.28 5.50
CA VAL A 215 14.40 -39.61 5.01
C VAL A 215 15.02 -40.66 5.92
N ASP A 216 14.24 -41.22 6.83
CA ASP A 216 14.67 -42.36 7.67
C ASP A 216 14.59 -43.70 6.90
N CYS A 217 14.26 -43.69 5.60
CA CYS A 217 14.12 -44.86 4.72
C CYS A 217 14.21 -44.49 3.22
N VAL A 218 14.27 -45.48 2.32
CA VAL A 218 14.38 -45.34 0.85
C VAL A 218 13.06 -44.87 0.18
N SER A 219 12.53 -43.72 0.59
CA SER A 219 11.30 -43.17 -0.01
C SER A 219 11.55 -42.68 -1.45
N LYS A 220 10.62 -43.01 -2.38
CA LYS A 220 10.61 -42.45 -3.75
C LYS A 220 10.02 -41.04 -3.82
N VAL A 221 9.40 -40.56 -2.74
CA VAL A 221 8.71 -39.25 -2.70
C VAL A 221 9.64 -38.08 -3.05
N PRO A 222 10.86 -37.95 -2.49
CA PRO A 222 11.76 -36.85 -2.84
C PRO A 222 12.13 -36.84 -4.33
N LYS A 223 12.29 -38.03 -4.93
CA LYS A 223 12.58 -38.17 -6.37
C LYS A 223 11.40 -37.68 -7.23
N HIS A 224 10.17 -38.05 -6.88
CA HIS A 224 8.99 -37.60 -7.60
C HIS A 224 8.74 -36.10 -7.40
N PHE A 225 8.88 -35.59 -6.17
CA PHE A 225 8.74 -34.16 -5.89
C PHE A 225 9.75 -33.34 -6.69
N LYS A 226 11.03 -33.75 -6.69
CA LYS A 226 12.07 -33.14 -7.54
C LYS A 226 11.65 -33.11 -9.01
N SER A 227 11.14 -34.23 -9.55
CA SER A 227 10.66 -34.30 -10.93
C SER A 227 9.49 -33.35 -11.22
N VAL A 228 8.57 -33.14 -10.26
CA VAL A 228 7.43 -32.21 -10.40
C VAL A 228 7.92 -30.74 -10.41
N VAL A 229 8.91 -30.42 -9.58
CA VAL A 229 9.52 -29.08 -9.55
C VAL A 229 10.34 -28.82 -10.81
N GLU A 230 11.22 -29.74 -11.20
CA GLU A 230 12.11 -29.60 -12.37
C GLU A 230 11.36 -29.57 -13.70
N SER A 231 10.24 -30.29 -13.81
CA SER A 231 9.37 -30.22 -15.00
C SER A 231 8.58 -28.91 -15.10
N GLY A 232 8.58 -28.06 -14.06
CA GLY A 232 7.81 -26.82 -14.01
C GLY A 232 6.33 -27.00 -13.70
N LEU A 233 5.86 -28.23 -13.46
CA LEU A 233 4.47 -28.52 -13.09
C LEU A 233 4.06 -27.77 -11.81
N TYR A 234 4.95 -27.75 -10.81
CA TYR A 234 4.71 -27.01 -9.56
C TYR A 234 4.40 -25.53 -9.82
N ARG A 235 5.26 -24.85 -10.60
CA ARG A 235 5.09 -23.43 -10.94
C ARG A 235 3.82 -23.18 -11.74
N ARG A 236 3.42 -24.10 -12.63
CA ARG A 236 2.18 -23.98 -13.39
C ARG A 236 0.96 -24.09 -12.50
N LEU A 237 0.98 -25.00 -11.52
CA LEU A 237 -0.11 -25.14 -10.53
C LEU A 237 -0.24 -23.88 -9.66
N GLU A 238 0.87 -23.29 -9.22
CA GLU A 238 0.87 -22.04 -8.48
C GLU A 238 0.25 -20.88 -9.27
N MET A 239 0.60 -20.78 -10.56
CA MET A 239 0.02 -19.77 -11.47
C MET A 239 -1.48 -20.00 -11.71
N GLU A 240 -1.92 -21.26 -11.82
CA GLU A 240 -3.33 -21.61 -11.97
C GLU A 240 -4.12 -21.30 -10.70
N GLU A 241 -3.61 -21.66 -9.51
CA GLU A 241 -4.24 -21.30 -8.24
C GLU A 241 -4.42 -19.78 -8.12
N LEU A 242 -3.36 -19.04 -8.46
CA LEU A 242 -3.41 -17.58 -8.48
C LEU A 242 -4.45 -17.08 -9.49
N HIS A 243 -4.48 -17.64 -10.70
CA HIS A 243 -5.45 -17.27 -11.72
C HIS A 243 -6.90 -17.48 -11.24
N GLN A 244 -7.18 -18.66 -10.67
CA GLN A 244 -8.49 -19.01 -10.09
C GLN A 244 -8.91 -18.04 -8.98
N ARG A 245 -7.96 -17.60 -8.14
CA ARG A 245 -8.23 -16.63 -7.07
C ARG A 245 -8.71 -15.26 -7.61
N TYR A 246 -8.26 -14.85 -8.80
CA TYR A 246 -8.63 -13.56 -9.40
C TYR A 246 -9.79 -13.67 -10.42
N LEU A 247 -10.07 -14.85 -10.97
CA LEU A 247 -11.14 -15.05 -11.96
C LEU A 247 -12.53 -14.62 -11.46
N HIS A 248 -12.84 -14.88 -10.20
CA HIS A 248 -14.14 -14.55 -9.60
C HIS A 248 -14.12 -13.32 -8.71
N ARG A 249 -12.99 -12.62 -8.64
CA ARG A 249 -12.86 -11.42 -7.82
C ARG A 249 -13.65 -10.28 -8.45
N LYS A 250 -14.49 -9.65 -7.64
CA LYS A 250 -15.21 -8.42 -8.00
C LYS A 250 -14.42 -7.21 -7.50
N PRO A 251 -14.29 -6.13 -8.29
CA PRO A 251 -13.67 -4.91 -7.82
C PRO A 251 -14.52 -4.31 -6.69
N VAL A 252 -13.88 -3.59 -5.79
CA VAL A 252 -14.59 -2.81 -4.79
C VAL A 252 -15.32 -1.68 -5.49
N ASN A 253 -16.62 -1.53 -5.18
CA ASN A 253 -17.37 -0.33 -5.57
C ASN A 253 -16.73 0.86 -4.85
N VAL A 254 -15.87 1.56 -5.56
CA VAL A 254 -15.45 2.90 -5.16
C VAL A 254 -16.64 3.75 -5.51
N GLU A 255 -17.34 4.28 -4.51
CA GLU A 255 -18.19 5.45 -4.75
C GLU A 255 -17.28 6.44 -5.46
N GLU A 256 -17.59 6.74 -6.72
CA GLU A 256 -16.93 7.80 -7.45
C GLU A 256 -17.13 9.03 -6.58
N VAL A 257 -16.10 9.34 -5.78
CA VAL A 257 -15.95 10.68 -5.26
C VAL A 257 -15.78 11.45 -6.54
N ASP A 258 -16.89 11.99 -7.05
CA ASP A 258 -17.02 12.91 -8.17
C ASP A 258 -16.20 14.15 -7.82
N GLY A 259 -14.90 13.95 -7.76
CA GLY A 259 -13.89 14.98 -7.70
C GLY A 259 -13.89 15.53 -9.09
N ALA A 260 -14.82 16.46 -9.33
CA ALA A 260 -14.86 17.38 -10.46
C ALA A 260 -13.44 17.51 -10.99
N ILE A 261 -13.22 17.00 -12.21
CA ILE A 261 -11.90 16.83 -12.84
C ILE A 261 -11.03 17.99 -12.39
N ARG A 262 -10.16 17.72 -11.41
CA ARG A 262 -9.40 18.77 -10.77
C ARG A 262 -8.37 19.14 -11.82
N LEU A 263 -8.71 20.13 -12.65
CA LEU A 263 -7.89 20.62 -13.74
C LEU A 263 -6.54 20.97 -13.11
N ARG A 264 -5.58 20.05 -13.27
CA ARG A 264 -4.24 20.18 -12.70
C ARG A 264 -3.70 21.53 -13.16
N GLY A 265 -2.94 22.18 -12.28
CA GLY A 265 -2.56 23.60 -12.37
C GLY A 265 -2.18 24.07 -13.77
N ALA A 266 -1.52 23.25 -14.60
CA ALA A 266 -1.19 23.57 -15.99
C ALA A 266 -2.40 23.99 -16.86
N ILE A 267 -3.55 23.32 -16.75
CA ILE A 267 -4.74 23.68 -17.54
C ILE A 267 -5.41 24.91 -16.93
N LEU A 268 -5.44 25.02 -15.61
CA LEU A 268 -5.93 26.24 -14.94
C LEU A 268 -5.08 27.46 -15.31
N THR A 269 -3.75 27.32 -15.38
CA THR A 269 -2.85 28.39 -15.81
C THR A 269 -3.08 28.76 -17.27
N LEU A 270 -3.41 27.80 -18.15
CA LEU A 270 -3.81 28.10 -19.52
C LEU A 270 -5.08 28.94 -19.56
N PHE A 271 -6.10 28.60 -18.77
CA PHE A 271 -7.33 29.39 -18.69
C PHE A 271 -7.08 30.79 -18.12
N ILE A 272 -6.27 30.92 -17.07
CA ILE A 272 -5.91 32.22 -16.49
C ILE A 272 -5.12 33.06 -17.51
N GLN A 273 -4.16 32.47 -18.20
CA GLN A 273 -3.33 33.17 -19.20
C GLN A 273 -4.17 33.60 -20.41
N CYS A 274 -5.04 32.71 -20.92
CA CYS A 274 -5.94 33.02 -22.02
C CYS A 274 -6.96 34.10 -21.63
N GLY A 275 -7.54 34.00 -20.43
CA GLY A 275 -8.43 35.02 -19.88
C GLY A 275 -7.74 36.39 -19.71
N GLY A 276 -6.47 36.40 -19.28
CA GLY A 276 -5.65 37.61 -19.17
C GLY A 276 -5.41 38.29 -20.51
N VAL A 277 -5.12 37.52 -21.57
CA VAL A 277 -4.95 38.06 -22.93
C VAL A 277 -6.26 38.66 -23.46
N ILE A 278 -7.39 37.99 -23.24
CA ILE A 278 -8.71 38.50 -23.64
C ILE A 278 -9.05 39.80 -22.91
N LEU A 279 -8.84 39.85 -21.59
CA LEU A 279 -9.08 41.06 -20.79
C LEU A 279 -8.21 42.23 -21.25
N LEU A 280 -6.93 41.98 -21.52
CA LEU A 280 -6.02 43.00 -22.04
C LEU A 280 -6.46 43.52 -23.41
N ALA A 281 -6.89 42.63 -24.31
CA ALA A 281 -7.39 43.02 -25.63
C ALA A 281 -8.65 43.88 -25.54
N VAL A 282 -9.62 43.49 -24.69
CA VAL A 282 -10.84 44.29 -24.44
C VAL A 282 -10.48 45.65 -23.86
N PHE A 283 -9.53 45.71 -22.93
CA PHE A 283 -9.08 46.97 -22.32
C PHE A 283 -8.46 47.92 -23.36
N VAL A 284 -7.59 47.41 -24.24
CA VAL A 284 -7.01 48.19 -25.35
C VAL A 284 -8.10 48.70 -26.29
N LEU A 285 -9.06 47.84 -26.65
CA LEU A 285 -10.18 48.20 -27.53
C LEU A 285 -11.01 49.34 -26.95
N VAL A 286 -11.28 49.33 -25.63
CA VAL A 286 -11.99 50.41 -24.93
C VAL A 286 -11.19 51.72 -24.96
N LEU A 287 -9.87 51.66 -24.76
CA LEU A 287 -9.01 52.85 -24.77
C LEU A 287 -8.87 53.49 -26.16
N GLU A 288 -8.77 52.67 -27.20
CA GLU A 288 -8.70 53.13 -28.60
C GLU A 288 -10.05 53.71 -29.06
N ASN A 289 -11.15 53.04 -28.73
CA ASN A 289 -12.48 53.45 -29.16
C ASN A 289 -13.17 54.43 -28.21
N ARG A 290 -12.46 55.03 -27.24
CA ARG A 290 -13.06 55.90 -26.22
C ARG A 290 -13.89 57.05 -26.79
N LEU A 291 -13.45 57.66 -27.90
CA LEU A 291 -14.19 58.75 -28.56
C LEU A 291 -15.45 58.25 -29.26
N LEU A 292 -15.38 57.10 -29.95
CA LEU A 292 -16.53 56.47 -30.59
C LEU A 292 -17.58 56.05 -29.55
N ILE A 293 -17.12 55.45 -28.44
CA ILE A 293 -17.97 55.03 -27.32
C ILE A 293 -18.69 56.24 -26.71
N VAL A 294 -17.98 57.35 -26.48
CA VAL A 294 -18.59 58.60 -25.97
C VAL A 294 -19.65 59.14 -26.95
N VAL A 295 -19.38 59.13 -28.26
CA VAL A 295 -20.34 59.55 -29.28
C VAL A 295 -21.58 58.65 -29.31
N ILE A 296 -21.42 57.34 -29.18
CA ILE A 296 -22.54 56.38 -29.12
C ILE A 296 -23.36 56.64 -27.85
N ILE A 297 -22.73 56.74 -26.68
CA ILE A 297 -23.39 56.97 -25.39
C ILE A 297 -24.18 58.29 -25.41
N LEU A 298 -23.61 59.37 -25.95
CA LEU A 298 -24.30 60.66 -26.07
C LEU A 298 -25.48 60.63 -27.05
N ASN A 299 -25.51 59.68 -28.00
CA ASN A 299 -26.60 59.54 -28.97
C ASN A 299 -27.71 58.56 -28.54
N ILE A 300 -27.46 57.63 -27.60
CA ILE A 300 -28.47 56.74 -27.01
C ILE A 300 -29.70 57.48 -26.42
N PRO A 301 -29.57 58.60 -25.67
CA PRO A 301 -30.73 59.31 -25.12
C PRO A 301 -31.63 59.94 -26.20
N LYS A 302 -31.12 60.17 -27.42
CA LYS A 302 -31.94 60.65 -28.54
C LYS A 302 -32.75 59.53 -29.19
N CYS A 303 -32.22 58.31 -29.23
CA CYS A 303 -32.91 57.16 -29.83
C CYS A 303 -33.96 56.54 -28.90
N SER A 304 -33.64 56.44 -27.59
CA SER A 304 -34.58 55.90 -26.58
C SER A 304 -35.84 56.76 -26.40
N ARG A 305 -35.74 58.09 -26.53
CA ARG A 305 -36.91 58.99 -26.56
C ARG A 305 -37.82 58.75 -27.77
N CYS A 306 -37.28 58.39 -28.94
CA CYS A 306 -38.09 58.03 -30.11
C CYS A 306 -38.77 56.66 -29.96
N LEU A 307 -38.12 55.69 -29.31
CA LEU A 307 -38.69 54.35 -29.12
C LEU A 307 -39.82 54.37 -28.06
N MET A 308 -39.62 55.08 -26.94
CA MET A 308 -40.65 55.27 -25.91
C MET A 308 -41.88 56.02 -26.46
N LEU A 309 -41.71 57.04 -27.30
CA LEU A 309 -42.86 57.74 -27.93
C LEU A 309 -43.64 56.86 -28.92
N LYS A 310 -42.98 55.90 -29.59
CA LYS A 310 -43.67 54.94 -30.47
C LYS A 310 -44.43 53.87 -29.68
N CYS A 311 -43.88 53.39 -28.56
CA CYS A 311 -44.59 52.45 -27.68
C CYS A 311 -45.79 53.10 -26.96
N LEU A 312 -45.67 54.36 -26.50
CA LEU A 312 -46.79 55.07 -25.88
C LEU A 312 -47.96 55.35 -26.84
N ARG A 313 -47.71 55.48 -28.15
CA ARG A 313 -48.78 55.58 -29.17
C ARG A 313 -49.45 54.25 -29.49
N ALA A 314 -48.79 53.12 -29.27
CA ALA A 314 -49.35 51.79 -29.58
C ALA A 314 -50.19 51.19 -28.44
N VAL A 315 -50.09 51.74 -27.22
CA VAL A 315 -50.87 51.28 -26.05
C VAL A 315 -52.10 52.16 -25.79
N GLY A 316 -52.20 53.32 -26.45
CA GLY A 316 -53.34 54.25 -26.36
C GLY A 316 -54.34 54.19 -27.51
N ALA A 317 -54.27 53.18 -28.37
CA ALA A 317 -55.21 52.89 -29.47
C ALA A 317 -55.72 51.45 -29.32
#